data_AF-A0AA43QUE4-F1
#
_entry.id   AF-A0AA43QUE4-F1
#
_cell.length_a   1.000
_cell.length_b   1.000
_cell.length_c   1.000
_cell.angle_alpha   90.00
_cell.angle_beta   90.00
_cell.angle_gamma   90.00
#
_symmetry.space_group_name_H-M   'P 1'
#
loop_
_entity.id
_entity.type
_entity.pdbx_description
1 polymer ?
#
loop_
_entity_poly.entity_id
_entity_poly.type
_entity_poly.pdbx_seq_one_letter_code
_entity_poly.pdbx_strand_id
1 'polypeptide(L)'
;MVMISLLSLPLDLPPDAPAREGGLTTFVDQLPEYLGRCQSFEGGLSGSPQMTEAHGGYLDLPSLLSWMSSRQHAPEGGYSGRTNKLVDGCYSHWVGAAWTFIEAALRQPPEAGALTPGSVDEGLYSKEGLIRYVLSCCQADSGEGGLRDKPNTGPDGYHTCYALAGFSYAQHSSTFDDAAQSSSANGLAAPFGWVPTSRPADQGNERSTEPAYDIEDTLQPLHPIYVIPWHAVEQTRAFYSAKVGF
;
A
#
# COMPACT_ATOMS: atom_id res chain seq x y z
N MET A 1 8.81 -10.97 4.17
CA MET A 1 9.74 -9.84 3.87
C MET A 1 9.67 -8.72 4.89
N VAL A 2 8.48 -8.28 5.35
CA VAL A 2 8.34 -7.23 6.39
C VAL A 2 9.24 -7.43 7.62
N MET A 3 9.19 -8.61 8.26
CA MET A 3 10.04 -8.89 9.42
C MET A 3 11.53 -8.92 9.06
N ILE A 4 11.89 -9.50 7.92
CA ILE A 4 13.29 -9.62 7.47
C ILE A 4 13.92 -8.25 7.24
N SER A 5 13.21 -7.35 6.56
CA SER A 5 13.71 -5.99 6.32
C SER A 5 13.72 -5.15 7.58
N LEU A 6 12.64 -5.18 8.38
CA LEU A 6 12.51 -4.33 9.57
C LEU A 6 13.45 -4.73 10.71
N LEU A 7 13.67 -6.04 10.89
CA LEU A 7 14.55 -6.60 11.92
C LEU A 7 15.98 -6.82 11.41
N SER A 8 16.30 -6.40 10.18
CA SER A 8 17.61 -6.54 9.57
C SER A 8 18.16 -7.98 9.57
N LEU A 9 17.28 -8.98 9.40
CA LEU A 9 17.65 -10.40 9.40
C LEU A 9 18.48 -10.77 8.16
N PRO A 10 19.35 -11.80 8.24
CA PRO A 10 20.04 -12.35 7.08
C PRO A 10 19.07 -12.80 5.99
N LEU A 11 19.43 -12.58 4.72
CA LEU A 11 18.67 -13.11 3.59
C LEU A 11 18.95 -14.57 3.31
N ASP A 12 20.12 -15.07 3.71
CA ASP A 12 20.46 -16.47 3.54
C ASP A 12 19.51 -17.36 4.31
N LEU A 13 19.04 -18.42 3.65
CA LEU A 13 18.24 -19.43 4.33
C LEU A 13 19.09 -20.15 5.39
N PRO A 14 18.50 -20.60 6.50
CA PRO A 14 19.18 -21.49 7.43
C PRO A 14 19.78 -22.71 6.71
N PRO A 15 20.94 -23.25 7.14
CA PRO A 15 21.58 -24.40 6.49
C PRO A 15 20.69 -25.66 6.43
N ASP A 16 19.76 -25.79 7.37
CA ASP A 16 18.80 -26.89 7.52
C ASP A 16 17.44 -26.60 6.85
N ALA A 17 17.30 -25.47 6.14
CA ALA A 17 16.06 -25.13 5.46
C ALA A 17 15.77 -26.12 4.31
N PRO A 18 14.61 -26.81 4.29
CA PRO A 18 14.27 -27.77 3.23
C PRO A 18 14.27 -27.17 1.82
N ALA A 19 14.01 -25.86 1.71
CA ALA A 19 14.06 -25.12 0.45
C ALA A 19 15.44 -25.18 -0.25
N ARG A 20 16.52 -25.47 0.48
CA ARG A 20 17.86 -25.68 -0.09
C ARG A 20 17.95 -26.94 -0.94
N GLU A 21 17.15 -27.97 -0.66
CA GLU A 21 17.04 -29.15 -1.53
C GLU A 21 16.48 -28.79 -2.90
N GLY A 22 15.62 -27.75 -2.96
CA GLY A 22 15.10 -27.16 -4.19
C GLY A 22 16.05 -26.17 -4.86
N GLY A 23 17.30 -26.06 -4.42
CA GLY A 23 18.31 -25.16 -4.97
C GLY A 23 18.16 -23.69 -4.55
N LEU A 24 17.27 -23.37 -3.61
CA LEU A 24 17.11 -22.01 -3.09
C LEU A 24 18.17 -21.72 -2.01
N THR A 25 18.72 -20.52 -2.01
CA THR A 25 19.79 -20.09 -1.11
C THR A 25 19.38 -18.93 -0.21
N THR A 26 18.47 -18.08 -0.68
CA THR A 26 17.97 -16.91 0.07
C THR A 26 16.45 -16.91 0.22
N PHE A 27 15.95 -16.13 1.18
CA PHE A 27 14.52 -15.91 1.40
C PHE A 27 13.81 -15.16 0.26
N VAL A 28 14.57 -14.59 -0.70
CA VAL A 28 14.01 -13.85 -1.85
C VAL A 28 14.16 -14.61 -3.17
N ASP A 29 14.83 -15.76 -3.17
CA ASP A 29 15.01 -16.56 -4.38
C ASP A 29 13.65 -17.03 -4.92
N GLN A 30 13.40 -16.77 -6.21
CA GLN A 30 12.14 -17.08 -6.92
C GLN A 30 10.87 -16.42 -6.35
N LEU A 31 11.00 -15.49 -5.40
CA LEU A 31 9.86 -14.83 -4.77
C LEU A 31 9.11 -13.89 -5.74
N PRO A 32 9.77 -13.01 -6.51
CA PRO A 32 9.08 -12.19 -7.52
C PRO A 32 8.37 -13.04 -8.57
N GLU A 33 8.96 -14.15 -9.00
CA GLU A 33 8.39 -15.08 -9.97
C GLU A 33 7.17 -15.80 -9.40
N TYR A 34 7.21 -16.17 -8.12
CA TYR A 34 6.03 -16.72 -7.43
C TYR A 34 4.89 -15.70 -7.38
N LEU A 35 5.19 -14.43 -7.06
CA LEU A 35 4.20 -13.36 -7.03
C LEU A 35 3.63 -13.07 -8.42
N GLY A 36 4.47 -13.07 -9.46
CA GLY A 36 4.02 -12.94 -10.86
C GLY A 36 3.03 -14.04 -11.26
N ARG A 37 3.26 -15.28 -10.83
CA ARG A 37 2.32 -16.41 -11.04
C ARG A 37 0.99 -16.27 -10.28
N CYS A 38 0.88 -15.36 -9.32
CA CYS A 38 -0.36 -15.14 -8.57
C CYS A 38 -1.33 -14.17 -9.27
N GLN A 39 -0.89 -13.47 -10.32
CA GLN A 39 -1.76 -12.59 -11.10
C GLN A 39 -2.78 -13.40 -11.91
N SER A 40 -4.06 -13.01 -11.81
CA SER A 40 -5.16 -13.66 -12.52
C SER A 40 -5.43 -12.97 -13.86
N PHE A 41 -6.26 -13.60 -14.69
CA PHE A 41 -6.74 -13.02 -15.95
C PHE A 41 -7.53 -11.71 -15.76
N GLU A 42 -8.06 -11.47 -14.56
CA GLU A 42 -8.77 -10.22 -14.24
C GLU A 42 -7.79 -9.06 -14.01
N GLY A 43 -6.50 -9.33 -13.85
CA GLY A 43 -5.44 -8.36 -13.56
C GLY A 43 -5.04 -8.27 -12.09
N GLY A 44 -5.93 -8.64 -11.16
CA GLY A 44 -5.64 -8.68 -9.72
C GLY A 44 -4.73 -9.84 -9.30
N LEU A 45 -4.22 -9.79 -8.06
CA LEU A 45 -3.45 -10.89 -7.46
C LEU A 45 -4.33 -11.78 -6.58
N SER A 46 -4.08 -13.08 -6.66
CA SER A 46 -4.69 -14.09 -5.81
C SER A 46 -3.73 -14.55 -4.71
N GLY A 47 -4.25 -15.25 -3.69
CA GLY A 47 -3.42 -15.74 -2.58
C GLY A 47 -2.43 -16.85 -2.94
N SER A 48 -2.60 -17.49 -4.11
CA SER A 48 -1.74 -18.55 -4.62
C SER A 48 -1.91 -18.68 -6.13
N PRO A 49 -0.92 -19.17 -6.89
CA PRO A 49 -1.04 -19.35 -8.34
C PRO A 49 -2.28 -20.15 -8.76
N GLN A 50 -3.06 -19.62 -9.70
CA GLN A 50 -4.27 -20.24 -10.22
C GLN A 50 -4.03 -20.68 -11.68
N MET A 51 -3.30 -21.77 -11.92
CA MET A 51 -3.09 -22.37 -13.25
C MET A 51 -3.01 -21.36 -14.44
N THR A 52 -2.24 -20.29 -14.28
CA THR A 52 -1.96 -19.32 -15.34
C THR A 52 -0.49 -19.42 -15.72
N GLU A 53 -0.22 -19.45 -17.02
CA GLU A 53 1.13 -19.44 -17.58
C GLU A 53 1.72 -18.04 -17.37
N ALA A 54 2.59 -17.88 -16.37
CA ALA A 54 3.28 -16.62 -16.15
C ALA A 54 4.21 -16.32 -17.33
N HIS A 55 3.95 -15.20 -17.99
CA HIS A 55 4.83 -14.64 -19.02
C HIS A 55 5.73 -13.58 -18.37
N GLY A 56 6.95 -13.99 -17.98
CA GLY A 56 7.98 -13.09 -17.45
C GLY A 56 7.74 -12.62 -16.01
N GLY A 57 8.81 -12.42 -15.24
CA GLY A 57 8.77 -12.13 -13.80
C GLY A 57 8.19 -10.77 -13.37
N TYR A 58 7.40 -10.09 -14.22
CA TYR A 58 6.82 -8.78 -13.93
C TYR A 58 5.28 -8.85 -13.96
N LEU A 59 4.64 -8.07 -13.10
CA LEU A 59 3.19 -7.93 -13.07
C LEU A 59 2.72 -7.16 -14.32
N ASP A 60 1.63 -7.59 -14.93
CA ASP A 60 0.90 -6.84 -15.96
C ASP A 60 0.21 -5.63 -15.29
N LEU A 61 0.92 -4.49 -15.29
CA LEU A 61 0.46 -3.24 -14.68
C LEU A 61 -0.84 -2.70 -15.31
N PRO A 62 -1.01 -2.64 -16.65
CA PRO A 62 -2.28 -2.22 -17.26
C PRO A 62 -3.50 -3.01 -16.76
N SER A 63 -3.41 -4.34 -16.72
CA SER A 63 -4.51 -5.17 -16.23
C SER A 63 -4.73 -4.98 -14.73
N LEU A 64 -3.66 -4.86 -13.93
CA LEU A 64 -3.75 -4.58 -12.49
C LEU A 64 -4.41 -3.22 -12.21
N LEU A 65 -4.05 -2.19 -12.96
CA LEU A 65 -4.63 -0.85 -12.86
C LEU A 65 -6.14 -0.86 -13.11
N SER A 66 -6.55 -1.50 -14.21
CA SER A 66 -7.97 -1.64 -14.56
C SER A 66 -8.73 -2.39 -13.46
N TRP A 67 -8.16 -3.49 -12.97
CA TRP A 67 -8.75 -4.28 -11.89
C TRP A 67 -8.89 -3.45 -10.62
N MET A 68 -7.83 -2.76 -10.16
CA MET A 68 -7.87 -1.96 -8.94
C MET A 68 -8.85 -0.80 -9.03
N SER A 69 -8.91 -0.10 -10.17
CA SER A 69 -9.89 0.97 -10.40
C SER A 69 -11.33 0.44 -10.25
N SER A 70 -11.61 -0.74 -10.79
CA SER A 70 -12.93 -1.39 -10.70
C SER A 70 -13.32 -1.89 -9.29
N ARG A 71 -12.47 -1.70 -8.26
CA ARG A 71 -12.81 -1.99 -6.87
C ARG A 71 -13.61 -0.89 -6.20
N GLN A 72 -13.51 0.36 -6.67
CA GLN A 72 -14.22 1.47 -6.06
C GLN A 72 -15.64 1.58 -6.60
N HIS A 73 -16.63 1.60 -5.72
CA HIS A 73 -18.04 1.65 -6.10
C HIS A 73 -18.64 3.03 -5.88
N ALA A 74 -19.77 3.31 -6.56
CA ALA A 74 -20.63 4.46 -6.33
C ALA A 74 -22.09 4.00 -6.23
N PRO A 75 -22.90 4.57 -5.32
CA PRO A 75 -22.65 5.78 -4.53
C PRO A 75 -21.84 5.57 -3.24
N GLU A 76 -21.47 4.34 -2.89
CA GLU A 76 -20.88 4.03 -1.59
C GLU A 76 -19.51 4.69 -1.39
N GLY A 77 -18.66 4.76 -2.43
CA GLY A 77 -17.33 5.37 -2.38
C GLY A 77 -16.21 4.46 -1.82
N GLY A 78 -16.58 3.38 -1.12
CA GLY A 78 -15.66 2.37 -0.61
C GLY A 78 -15.16 1.37 -1.66
N TYR A 79 -14.28 0.46 -1.23
CA TYR A 79 -13.73 -0.59 -2.08
C TYR A 79 -14.37 -1.95 -1.79
N SER A 80 -14.59 -2.73 -2.85
CA SER A 80 -14.79 -4.18 -2.76
C SER A 80 -13.46 -4.92 -2.84
N GLY A 81 -13.39 -6.15 -2.30
CA GLY A 81 -12.17 -6.95 -2.37
C GLY A 81 -12.00 -7.73 -3.67
N ARG A 82 -13.12 -8.04 -4.34
CA ARG A 82 -13.20 -8.86 -5.56
C ARG A 82 -14.41 -8.47 -6.39
N THR A 83 -14.36 -8.77 -7.69
CA THR A 83 -15.42 -8.52 -8.65
C THR A 83 -16.78 -9.07 -8.19
N ASN A 84 -17.85 -8.28 -8.35
CA ASN A 84 -19.23 -8.61 -7.96
C ASN A 84 -19.43 -8.90 -6.44
N LYS A 85 -18.56 -8.37 -5.57
CA LYS A 85 -18.75 -8.38 -4.12
C LYS A 85 -19.07 -6.98 -3.60
N LEU A 86 -19.53 -6.92 -2.36
CA LEU A 86 -19.87 -5.67 -1.69
C LEU A 86 -18.61 -4.91 -1.26
N VAL A 87 -18.79 -3.62 -0.99
CA VAL A 87 -17.79 -2.77 -0.33
C VAL A 87 -17.60 -3.18 1.14
N ASP A 88 -16.42 -2.93 1.67
CA ASP A 88 -16.04 -3.20 3.06
C ASP A 88 -14.94 -2.20 3.51
N GLY A 89 -15.10 -1.64 4.70
CA GLY A 89 -14.22 -0.66 5.32
C GLY A 89 -12.77 -1.12 5.45
N CYS A 90 -12.48 -2.41 5.60
CA CYS A 90 -11.10 -2.89 5.70
C CYS A 90 -10.34 -2.80 4.36
N TYR A 91 -11.04 -2.82 3.22
CA TYR A 91 -10.41 -2.63 1.91
C TYR A 91 -9.91 -1.21 1.69
N SER A 92 -10.30 -0.26 2.55
CA SER A 92 -9.68 1.08 2.61
C SER A 92 -8.16 0.98 2.78
N HIS A 93 -7.65 0.01 3.54
CA HIS A 93 -6.22 -0.30 3.59
C HIS A 93 -5.80 -1.20 2.43
N TRP A 94 -6.39 -2.40 2.30
CA TRP A 94 -5.87 -3.43 1.39
C TRP A 94 -5.87 -3.02 -0.09
N VAL A 95 -6.86 -2.25 -0.52
CA VAL A 95 -6.92 -1.69 -1.88
C VAL A 95 -6.35 -0.27 -1.89
N GLY A 96 -6.69 0.56 -0.90
CA GLY A 96 -6.24 1.96 -0.85
C GLY A 96 -4.71 2.12 -0.79
N ALA A 97 -4.02 1.34 0.04
CA ALA A 97 -2.56 1.39 0.16
C ALA A 97 -1.86 0.91 -1.11
N ALA A 98 -2.49 0.03 -1.89
CA ALA A 98 -1.93 -0.46 -3.14
C ALA A 98 -1.77 0.65 -4.20
N TRP A 99 -2.63 1.68 -4.15
CA TRP A 99 -2.49 2.85 -5.02
C TRP A 99 -1.17 3.59 -4.81
N THR A 100 -0.68 3.67 -3.57
CA THR A 100 0.62 4.30 -3.28
C THR A 100 1.78 3.62 -4.01
N PHE A 101 1.75 2.29 -4.11
CA PHE A 101 2.77 1.53 -4.84
C PHE A 101 2.64 1.67 -6.35
N ILE A 102 1.41 1.67 -6.86
CA ILE A 102 1.13 1.88 -8.28
C ILE A 102 1.53 3.28 -8.74
N GLU A 103 1.15 4.31 -7.99
CA GLU A 103 1.54 5.68 -8.28
C GLU A 103 3.07 5.83 -8.29
N ALA A 104 3.78 5.21 -7.34
CA ALA A 104 5.23 5.19 -7.33
C ALA A 104 5.82 4.44 -8.54
N ALA A 105 5.25 3.30 -8.94
CA ALA A 105 5.72 2.52 -10.09
C ALA A 105 5.46 3.22 -11.44
N LEU A 106 4.42 4.06 -11.53
CA LEU A 106 4.08 4.84 -12.73
C LEU A 106 4.85 6.15 -12.84
N ARG A 107 5.40 6.67 -11.74
CA ARG A 107 6.27 7.86 -11.79
C ARG A 107 7.54 7.52 -12.55
N GLN A 108 7.66 8.03 -13.77
CA GLN A 108 8.92 7.98 -14.51
C GLN A 108 9.92 8.97 -13.87
N PRO A 109 11.22 8.64 -13.82
CA PRO A 109 12.24 9.66 -13.55
C PRO A 109 12.12 10.75 -14.61
N PRO A 110 12.27 12.04 -14.25
CA PRO A 110 12.18 13.12 -15.24
C PRO A 110 13.26 12.91 -16.30
N GLU A 111 12.86 12.60 -17.53
CA GLU A 111 13.79 12.60 -18.66
C GLU A 111 14.38 14.00 -18.82
N ALA A 112 15.71 14.09 -18.88
CA ALA A 112 16.41 15.35 -19.09
C ALA A 112 16.05 15.93 -20.46
N GLY A 113 15.12 16.89 -20.47
CA GLY A 113 14.71 17.63 -21.67
C GLY A 113 13.35 17.25 -22.26
N ALA A 114 12.59 16.34 -21.66
CA ALA A 114 11.19 16.15 -22.02
C ALA A 114 10.35 17.29 -21.45
N LEU A 115 9.51 17.92 -22.29
CA LEU A 115 8.42 18.77 -21.82
C LEU A 115 7.63 17.94 -20.80
N THR A 116 7.54 18.46 -19.57
CA THR A 116 6.88 17.84 -18.41
C THR A 116 5.78 16.89 -18.86
N PRO A 117 5.93 15.56 -18.68
CA PRO A 117 4.80 14.65 -18.83
C PRO A 117 3.70 15.23 -17.96
N GLY A 118 2.53 15.49 -18.55
CA GLY A 118 1.39 16.06 -17.84
C GLY A 118 1.27 15.35 -16.50
N SER A 119 1.29 16.14 -15.43
CA SER A 119 1.21 15.61 -14.08
C SER A 119 0.09 14.59 -14.06
N VAL A 120 0.37 13.40 -13.51
CA VAL A 120 -0.66 12.56 -12.91
C VAL A 120 -1.23 13.34 -11.71
N ASP A 121 -1.86 14.48 -11.98
CA ASP A 121 -2.59 15.33 -11.03
C ASP A 121 -4.05 14.89 -10.92
N GLU A 122 -4.54 14.11 -11.89
CA GLU A 122 -5.81 13.41 -11.78
C GLU A 122 -5.55 12.07 -11.06
N GLY A 123 -5.90 12.02 -9.78
CA GLY A 123 -5.73 10.82 -8.95
C GLY A 123 -6.36 9.58 -9.59
N LEU A 124 -5.66 8.44 -9.51
CA LEU A 124 -6.08 7.17 -10.12
C LEU A 124 -7.36 6.57 -9.50
N TYR A 125 -7.81 7.15 -8.38
CA TYR A 125 -8.98 6.75 -7.61
C TYR A 125 -9.60 7.96 -6.90
N SER A 126 -10.85 7.83 -6.45
CA SER A 126 -11.55 8.90 -5.72
C SER A 126 -11.19 8.87 -4.24
N LYS A 127 -10.24 9.71 -3.82
CA LYS A 127 -9.94 9.94 -2.39
C LYS A 127 -11.18 10.45 -1.64
N GLU A 128 -11.94 11.35 -2.25
CA GLU A 128 -13.19 11.88 -1.70
C GLU A 128 -14.22 10.77 -1.41
N GLY A 129 -14.47 9.88 -2.38
CA GLY A 129 -15.40 8.77 -2.20
C GLY A 129 -15.01 7.86 -1.04
N LEU A 130 -13.71 7.56 -0.91
CA LEU A 130 -13.19 6.74 0.18
C LEU A 130 -13.36 7.43 1.54
N ILE A 131 -13.01 8.73 1.64
CA ILE A 131 -13.18 9.52 2.85
C ILE A 131 -14.65 9.55 3.29
N ARG A 132 -15.56 9.81 2.33
CA ARG A 132 -17.01 9.79 2.60
C ARG A 132 -17.47 8.44 3.10
N TYR A 133 -17.00 7.34 2.51
CA TYR A 133 -17.35 5.99 2.94
C TYR A 133 -16.90 5.73 4.38
N VAL A 134 -15.65 6.05 4.71
CA VAL A 134 -15.11 5.82 6.06
C VAL A 134 -15.87 6.64 7.11
N LEU A 135 -16.05 7.95 6.87
CA LEU A 135 -16.68 8.85 7.84
C LEU A 135 -18.21 8.67 7.92
N SER A 136 -18.88 8.38 6.80
CA SER A 136 -20.35 8.32 6.77
C SER A 136 -20.92 6.91 6.98
N CYS A 137 -20.17 5.85 6.64
CA CYS A 137 -20.69 4.48 6.62
C CYS A 137 -19.96 3.55 7.60
N CYS A 138 -18.67 3.75 7.82
CA CYS A 138 -17.85 2.85 8.64
C CYS A 138 -17.79 3.24 10.12
N GLN A 139 -18.14 4.46 10.52
CA GLN A 139 -18.24 4.78 11.95
C GLN A 139 -19.44 4.05 12.58
N ALA A 140 -19.24 3.47 13.76
CA ALA A 140 -20.31 2.82 14.50
C ALA A 140 -21.26 3.86 15.11
N ASP A 141 -22.56 3.67 14.90
CA ASP A 141 -23.61 4.52 15.48
C ASP A 141 -23.91 4.17 16.94
N SER A 142 -23.48 2.98 17.39
CA SER A 142 -23.50 2.61 18.81
C SER A 142 -22.43 3.45 19.50
N GLY A 143 -22.79 4.22 20.53
CA GLY A 143 -21.87 5.09 21.30
C GLY A 143 -20.67 4.39 21.97
N GLU A 144 -20.44 3.12 21.65
CA GLU A 144 -19.25 2.32 21.96
C GLU A 144 -18.04 2.70 21.11
N GLY A 145 -18.25 3.39 19.97
CA GLY A 145 -17.19 3.81 19.06
C GLY A 145 -16.59 2.66 18.23
N GLY A 146 -15.52 2.98 17.51
CA GLY A 146 -14.89 2.06 16.55
C GLY A 146 -15.48 2.12 15.14
N LEU A 147 -14.79 1.47 14.21
CA LEU A 147 -15.24 1.36 12.82
C LEU A 147 -15.59 -0.09 12.46
N ARG A 148 -16.46 -0.23 11.46
CA ARG A 148 -17.08 -1.47 11.01
C ARG A 148 -16.83 -1.72 9.52
N ASP A 149 -17.13 -2.93 9.08
CA ASP A 149 -17.13 -3.36 7.68
C ASP A 149 -18.05 -2.44 6.83
N LYS A 150 -19.35 -2.44 7.16
CA LYS A 150 -20.38 -1.66 6.46
C LYS A 150 -21.58 -1.38 7.38
N PRO A 151 -22.55 -0.52 7.02
CA PRO A 151 -23.74 -0.29 7.82
C PRO A 151 -24.46 -1.60 8.22
N ASN A 152 -24.99 -1.63 9.44
CA ASN A 152 -25.61 -2.81 10.07
C ASN A 152 -24.66 -3.95 10.47
N THR A 153 -23.34 -3.73 10.45
CA THR A 153 -22.35 -4.63 11.08
C THR A 153 -21.82 -4.01 12.38
N GLY A 154 -21.36 -4.86 13.31
CA GLY A 154 -20.75 -4.40 14.56
C GLY A 154 -19.31 -3.91 14.32
N PRO A 155 -18.82 -2.92 15.11
CA PRO A 155 -17.42 -2.53 15.05
C PRO A 155 -16.51 -3.60 15.66
N ASP A 156 -15.27 -3.64 15.18
CA ASP A 156 -14.22 -4.45 15.77
C ASP A 156 -12.84 -3.80 15.60
N GLY A 157 -11.83 -4.33 16.30
CA GLY A 157 -10.47 -3.77 16.26
C GLY A 157 -9.79 -3.91 14.89
N TYR A 158 -10.16 -4.91 14.09
CA TYR A 158 -9.61 -5.14 12.76
C TYR A 158 -10.10 -4.08 11.77
N HIS A 159 -11.42 -3.86 11.68
CA HIS A 159 -12.02 -2.83 10.83
C HIS A 159 -11.65 -1.43 11.30
N THR A 160 -11.61 -1.21 12.62
CA THR A 160 -11.11 0.07 13.19
C THR A 160 -9.69 0.36 12.71
N CYS A 161 -8.77 -0.59 12.82
CA CYS A 161 -7.39 -0.42 12.38
C CYS A 161 -7.30 -0.12 10.87
N TYR A 162 -7.89 -0.96 10.03
CA TYR A 162 -7.69 -0.88 8.58
C TYR A 162 -8.51 0.21 7.89
N ALA A 163 -9.67 0.58 8.43
CA ALA A 163 -10.40 1.75 7.95
C ALA A 163 -9.64 3.05 8.27
N LEU A 164 -9.09 3.18 9.48
CA LEU A 164 -8.25 4.34 9.85
C LEU A 164 -6.94 4.39 9.06
N ALA A 165 -6.31 3.24 8.80
CA ALA A 165 -5.13 3.18 7.94
C ALA A 165 -5.45 3.67 6.52
N GLY A 166 -6.55 3.17 5.94
CA GLY A 166 -7.09 3.65 4.66
C GLY A 166 -7.37 5.14 4.62
N PHE A 167 -7.99 5.66 5.68
CA PHE A 167 -8.26 7.09 5.82
C PHE A 167 -6.98 7.92 5.86
N SER A 168 -5.96 7.48 6.61
CA SER A 168 -4.63 8.10 6.59
C SER A 168 -4.04 8.13 5.18
N TYR A 169 -4.13 7.05 4.39
CA TYR A 169 -3.62 7.06 3.01
C TYR A 169 -4.39 8.00 2.08
N ALA A 170 -5.67 8.25 2.34
CA ALA A 170 -6.45 9.23 1.58
C ALA A 170 -6.06 10.68 1.92
N GLN A 171 -5.58 10.92 3.15
CA GLN A 171 -5.16 12.24 3.64
C GLN A 171 -3.74 12.60 3.21
N HIS A 172 -2.85 11.60 3.11
CA HIS A 172 -1.42 11.79 2.89
C HIS A 172 -0.96 11.22 1.56
N SER A 173 0.12 11.76 1.03
CA SER A 173 0.81 11.18 -0.13
C SER A 173 2.19 10.68 0.30
N SER A 174 2.73 9.71 -0.44
CA SER A 174 4.10 9.25 -0.24
C SER A 174 4.80 9.09 -1.58
N THR A 175 6.09 9.35 -1.59
CA THR A 175 6.94 9.17 -2.76
C THR A 175 8.04 8.17 -2.42
N PHE A 176 8.34 7.33 -3.40
CA PHE A 176 9.52 6.49 -3.35
C PHE A 176 10.67 7.26 -4.02
N ASP A 177 11.77 7.41 -3.30
CA ASP A 177 12.98 8.07 -3.78
C ASP A 177 14.14 7.06 -3.75
N ASP A 178 14.63 6.70 -4.95
CA ASP A 178 15.77 5.79 -5.11
C ASP A 178 17.04 6.33 -4.45
N ALA A 179 17.22 7.66 -4.42
CA ALA A 179 18.38 8.28 -3.78
C ALA A 179 18.25 8.30 -2.24
N ALA A 180 17.04 8.22 -1.71
CA ALA A 180 16.77 8.12 -0.28
C ALA A 180 17.01 6.70 0.28
N GLN A 181 17.32 5.72 -0.58
CA GLN A 181 17.68 4.38 -0.15
C GLN A 181 18.98 4.40 0.67
N SER A 182 18.82 4.38 1.98
CA SER A 182 19.93 4.16 2.92
C SER A 182 20.40 2.70 2.84
N SER A 183 21.72 2.49 2.87
CA SER A 183 22.31 1.15 2.80
C SER A 183 21.66 0.20 3.82
N SER A 184 21.20 -0.96 3.36
CA SER A 184 20.74 -2.04 4.23
C SER A 184 21.81 -3.12 4.34
N ALA A 185 22.10 -3.58 5.56
CA ALA A 185 23.07 -4.65 5.80
C ALA A 185 22.68 -5.97 5.11
N ASN A 186 21.38 -6.19 4.88
CA ASN A 186 20.85 -7.38 4.22
C ASN A 186 20.43 -7.13 2.76
N GLY A 187 20.75 -5.97 2.16
CA GLY A 187 20.41 -5.67 0.76
C GLY A 187 18.96 -5.26 0.49
N LEU A 188 18.04 -5.35 1.47
CA LEU A 188 16.65 -4.86 1.33
C LEU A 188 16.52 -3.38 1.75
N ALA A 189 17.05 -2.46 0.94
CA ALA A 189 17.00 -1.02 1.22
C ALA A 189 15.70 -0.33 0.74
N ALA A 190 15.04 -0.88 -0.29
CA ALA A 190 13.86 -0.27 -0.91
C ALA A 190 12.72 0.08 0.07
N PRO A 191 12.40 -0.72 1.11
CA PRO A 191 11.36 -0.32 2.05
C PRO A 191 11.63 1.01 2.77
N PHE A 192 12.89 1.46 2.84
CA PHE A 192 13.29 2.67 3.54
C PHE A 192 13.53 3.87 2.61
N GLY A 193 13.27 3.73 1.31
CA GLY A 193 13.27 4.85 0.35
C GLY A 193 11.95 5.62 0.31
N TRP A 194 10.98 5.28 1.17
CA TRP A 194 9.67 5.93 1.22
C TRP A 194 9.68 7.17 2.10
N VAL A 195 9.38 8.32 1.50
CA VAL A 195 9.24 9.59 2.22
C VAL A 195 7.78 10.06 2.19
N PRO A 196 7.23 10.51 3.34
CA PRO A 196 5.93 11.15 3.34
C PRO A 196 6.05 12.50 2.64
N THR A 197 5.24 12.74 1.62
CA THR A 197 5.16 14.09 1.04
C THR A 197 4.29 14.94 1.94
N SER A 198 4.86 15.99 2.53
CA SER A 198 4.06 17.07 3.09
C SER A 198 3.13 17.57 1.99
N ARG A 199 1.83 17.64 2.29
CA ARG A 199 0.76 18.16 1.43
C ARG A 199 1.33 19.26 0.52
N PRO A 200 1.20 19.20 -0.82
CA PRO A 200 1.42 20.38 -1.62
C PRO A 200 0.50 21.45 -1.04
N ALA A 201 1.07 22.50 -0.47
CA ALA A 201 0.31 23.70 -0.21
C ALA A 201 -0.26 24.10 -1.58
N ASP A 202 -1.59 24.01 -1.69
CA ASP A 202 -2.43 24.72 -2.64
C ASP A 202 -1.67 25.23 -3.88
N GLN A 203 -1.35 24.33 -4.81
CA GLN A 203 -0.91 24.74 -6.14
C GLN A 203 -2.15 24.99 -7.00
N GLY A 204 -2.83 26.09 -6.68
CA GLY A 204 -3.39 27.05 -7.64
C GLY A 204 -4.10 26.51 -8.87
N ASN A 205 -4.99 25.52 -8.73
CA ASN A 205 -5.97 25.23 -9.77
C ASN A 205 -7.38 25.54 -9.26
N GLU A 206 -8.08 26.42 -9.96
CA GLU A 206 -9.32 27.12 -9.61
C GLU A 206 -10.57 26.21 -9.55
N ARG A 207 -10.43 24.97 -9.10
CA ARG A 207 -11.53 24.09 -8.71
C ARG A 207 -11.41 23.78 -7.22
N SER A 208 -11.89 24.74 -6.43
CA SER A 208 -12.12 24.64 -4.99
C SER A 208 -12.55 23.23 -4.57
N THR A 209 -11.70 22.51 -3.84
CA THR A 209 -12.18 21.38 -3.03
C THR A 209 -11.40 21.40 -1.73
N GLU A 210 -12.00 22.04 -0.73
CA GLU A 210 -11.68 21.70 0.65
C GLU A 210 -11.68 20.17 0.79
N PRO A 211 -10.76 19.58 1.57
CA PRO A 211 -10.77 18.16 1.83
C PRO A 211 -12.16 17.72 2.30
N ALA A 212 -12.60 16.52 1.90
CA ALA A 212 -13.90 15.97 2.31
C ALA A 212 -13.94 15.52 3.80
N TYR A 213 -13.05 16.07 4.63
CA TYR A 213 -12.89 15.82 6.06
C TYR A 213 -12.44 17.13 6.72
N ASP A 214 -12.78 17.28 8.01
CA ASP A 214 -12.36 18.45 8.78
C ASP A 214 -10.89 18.35 9.17
N ILE A 215 -10.19 19.48 9.30
CA ILE A 215 -8.76 19.48 9.67
C ILE A 215 -8.50 18.74 11.00
N GLU A 216 -9.47 18.74 11.91
CA GLU A 216 -9.45 18.03 13.20
C GLU A 216 -9.43 16.50 13.04
N ASP A 217 -9.92 15.98 11.92
CA ASP A 217 -9.91 14.55 11.59
C ASP A 217 -8.58 14.06 10.99
N THR A 218 -7.57 14.93 10.94
CA THR A 218 -6.26 14.58 10.35
C THR A 218 -5.55 13.50 11.18
N LEU A 219 -5.29 12.34 10.58
CA LEU A 219 -4.53 11.26 11.18
C LEU A 219 -3.02 11.42 10.94
N GLN A 220 -2.21 10.73 11.74
CA GLN A 220 -0.78 10.61 11.48
C GLN A 220 -0.54 9.75 10.23
N PRO A 221 0.46 10.10 9.39
CA PRO A 221 0.78 9.29 8.22
C PRO A 221 1.35 7.92 8.65
N LEU A 222 0.90 6.85 7.98
CA LEU A 222 1.41 5.48 8.15
C LEU A 222 2.31 5.02 7.01
N HIS A 223 3.39 4.32 7.34
CA HIS A 223 4.33 3.82 6.35
C HIS A 223 3.62 2.83 5.39
N PRO A 224 3.71 2.98 4.06
CA PRO A 224 2.90 2.20 3.12
C PRO A 224 3.19 0.70 3.16
N ILE A 225 4.44 0.31 3.44
CA ILE A 225 4.85 -1.11 3.55
C ILE A 225 4.61 -1.70 4.95
N TYR A 226 4.90 -0.95 6.02
CA TYR A 226 4.94 -1.49 7.38
C TYR A 226 3.65 -1.24 8.17
N VAL A 227 2.78 -0.34 7.69
CA VAL A 227 1.47 -0.02 8.29
C VAL A 227 1.59 0.41 9.76
N ILE A 228 2.69 1.11 10.07
CA ILE A 228 2.99 1.72 11.38
C ILE A 228 3.57 3.13 11.15
N PRO A 229 3.57 4.01 12.15
CA PRO A 229 4.16 5.35 12.03
C PRO A 229 5.64 5.30 11.61
N TRP A 230 6.08 6.27 10.79
CA TRP A 230 7.46 6.34 10.29
C TRP A 230 8.52 6.29 11.39
N HIS A 231 8.33 7.04 12.48
CA HIS A 231 9.27 7.06 13.60
C HIS A 231 9.47 5.67 14.22
N ALA A 232 8.42 4.83 14.25
CA ALA A 232 8.52 3.48 14.77
C ALA A 232 9.34 2.56 13.83
N VAL A 233 9.21 2.74 12.51
CA VAL A 233 10.03 2.05 11.51
C VAL A 233 11.51 2.41 11.69
N GLU A 234 11.81 3.70 11.80
CA GLU A 234 13.17 4.22 11.95
C GLU A 234 13.83 3.74 13.25
N GLN A 235 13.12 3.84 14.38
CA GLN A 235 13.60 3.37 15.67
C GLN A 235 13.88 1.86 15.67
N THR A 236 12.97 1.07 15.10
CA THR A 236 13.12 -0.38 15.03
C THR A 236 14.33 -0.74 14.17
N ARG A 237 14.44 -0.15 12.98
CA ARG A 237 15.58 -0.38 12.08
C ARG A 237 16.90 0.01 12.74
N ALA A 238 16.99 1.21 13.33
CA ALA A 238 18.20 1.68 13.99
C ALA A 238 18.65 0.73 15.11
N PHE A 239 17.69 0.21 15.88
CA PHE A 239 17.97 -0.75 16.95
C PHE A 239 18.53 -2.08 16.43
N TYR A 240 17.92 -2.67 15.41
CA TYR A 240 18.34 -3.99 14.91
C TYR A 240 19.57 -3.91 14.00
N SER A 241 19.75 -2.87 13.20
CA SER A 241 20.95 -2.68 12.37
C SER A 241 22.22 -2.42 13.21
N ALA A 242 22.09 -1.95 14.44
CA ALA A 242 23.21 -1.79 15.37
C ALA A 242 23.65 -3.11 16.02
N LYS A 243 22.86 -4.19 15.90
CA LYS A 243 23.18 -5.50 16.49
C LYS A 243 23.91 -6.36 15.47
N VAL A 244 25.07 -6.89 15.85
CA VAL A 244 25.82 -7.84 15.04
C VAL A 244 25.40 -9.26 15.40
N GLY A 245 25.00 -10.05 14.41
CA GLY A 245 24.84 -11.51 14.56
C GLY A 245 23.53 -11.99 15.19
N PHE A 246 22.41 -11.34 14.86
CA PHE A 246 21.08 -11.88 15.12
C PHE A 246 20.52 -12.61 13.88
#